data_AF-A0A5S4EJQ5-F1
#
_entry.id   AF-A0A5S4EJQ5-F1
#
_cell.length_a   1.000
_cell.length_b   1.000
_cell.length_c   1.000
_cell.angle_alpha   90.00
_cell.angle_beta   90.00
_cell.angle_gamma   90.00
#
_symmetry.space_group_name_H-M   'P 1'
#
loop_
_entity.id
_entity.type
_entity.pdbx_description
1 polymer ?
#
loop_
_entity_poly.entity_id
_entity_poly.type
_entity_poly.pdbx_seq_one_letter_code
_entity_poly.pdbx_strand_id
1 'polypeptide(L)'
;MNDRNPLPKNDVTFAEQADDRANAAGALREKLLDAMTPGYQAEFDPDEAEQAGAFIEDALSEQDAAESDIDLVDATAPAATTTTKARR
;
A
#
# COMPACT_ATOMS: atom_id res chain seq x y z
N MET A 1 45.08 -39.41 -11.62
CA MET A 1 44.77 -37.97 -11.48
C MET A 1 43.26 -37.83 -11.58
N ASN A 2 42.57 -37.72 -10.45
CA ASN A 2 41.13 -37.44 -10.43
C ASN A 2 40.97 -35.95 -10.19
N ASP A 3 41.02 -35.19 -11.27
CA ASP A 3 40.80 -33.75 -11.24
C ASP A 3 39.29 -33.53 -11.08
N ARG A 4 38.82 -33.58 -9.81
CA ARG A 4 37.49 -33.09 -9.45
C ARG A 4 37.51 -31.59 -9.67
N ASN A 5 37.17 -31.15 -10.87
CA ASN A 5 36.87 -29.76 -11.13
C ASN A 5 35.66 -29.39 -10.24
N PRO A 6 35.82 -28.57 -9.19
CA PRO A 6 34.68 -28.15 -8.41
C PRO A 6 33.86 -27.24 -9.33
N LEU A 7 32.56 -27.53 -9.45
CA LEU A 7 31.62 -26.68 -10.16
C LEU A 7 31.84 -25.20 -9.77
N PRO A 8 31.66 -24.26 -10.72
CA PRO A 8 31.87 -22.84 -10.45
C PRO A 8 31.03 -22.43 -9.24
N LYS A 9 31.67 -21.83 -8.24
CA LYS A 9 31.06 -21.36 -6.97
C LYS A 9 29.97 -20.30 -7.15
N ASN A 10 29.62 -19.95 -8.39
CA ASN A 10 28.67 -18.90 -8.72
C ASN A 10 27.22 -19.41 -8.71
N ASP A 11 26.95 -20.71 -8.84
CA ASP A 11 25.58 -21.21 -9.00
C ASP A 11 24.78 -21.25 -7.68
N VAL A 12 25.48 -21.39 -6.54
CA VAL A 12 24.85 -21.41 -5.19
C VAL A 12 24.35 -20.03 -4.77
N THR A 13 25.03 -18.95 -5.16
CA THR A 13 24.65 -17.58 -4.78
C THR A 13 23.41 -17.06 -5.48
N PHE A 14 23.07 -17.57 -6.67
CA PHE A 14 21.86 -17.13 -7.39
C PHE A 14 20.59 -17.82 -6.89
N ALA A 15 20.68 -19.08 -6.46
CA ALA A 15 19.53 -19.82 -5.93
C ALA A 15 19.08 -19.28 -4.57
N GLU A 16 20.02 -19.02 -3.66
CA GLU A 16 19.74 -18.46 -2.33
C GLU A 16 19.10 -17.07 -2.40
N GLN A 17 19.62 -16.18 -3.27
CA GLN A 17 19.05 -14.84 -3.46
C GLN A 17 17.64 -14.84 -4.09
N ALA A 18 17.32 -15.85 -4.90
CA ALA A 18 16.00 -15.99 -5.49
C ALA A 18 14.96 -16.42 -4.43
N ASP A 19 15.35 -17.35 -3.55
CA ASP A 19 14.52 -17.81 -2.45
C ASP A 19 14.24 -16.67 -1.45
N ASP A 20 15.25 -15.85 -1.11
CA ASP A 20 15.08 -14.70 -0.23
C ASP A 20 14.10 -13.66 -0.80
N ARG A 21 14.18 -13.36 -2.10
CA ARG A 21 13.22 -12.46 -2.75
C ARG A 21 11.81 -13.03 -2.81
N ALA A 22 11.67 -14.34 -3.05
CA ALA A 22 10.38 -15.00 -3.04
C ALA A 22 9.73 -14.97 -1.65
N ASN A 23 10.54 -15.18 -0.60
CA ASN A 23 10.10 -15.07 0.80
C ASN A 23 9.68 -13.63 1.14
N ALA A 24 10.46 -12.62 0.73
CA ALA A 24 10.13 -11.21 0.93
C ALA A 24 8.82 -10.81 0.23
N ALA A 25 8.61 -11.25 -1.02
CA ALA A 25 7.37 -11.03 -1.74
C ALA A 25 6.16 -11.73 -1.09
N GLY A 26 6.38 -12.90 -0.48
CA GLY A 26 5.37 -13.60 0.32
C GLY A 26 4.96 -12.81 1.56
N ALA A 27 5.95 -12.35 2.35
CA ALA A 27 5.71 -11.55 3.54
C ALA A 27 5.02 -10.21 3.22
N LEU A 28 5.44 -9.54 2.15
CA LEU A 28 4.80 -8.31 1.66
C LEU A 28 3.31 -8.54 1.34
N ARG A 29 3.00 -9.66 0.68
CA ARG A 29 1.62 -10.00 0.32
C ARG A 29 0.75 -10.27 1.54
N GLU A 30 1.30 -10.93 2.57
CA GLU A 30 0.58 -11.13 3.84
C GLU A 30 0.30 -9.80 4.54
N LYS A 31 1.29 -8.92 4.65
CA LYS A 31 1.13 -7.57 5.21
C LYS A 31 0.05 -6.75 4.46
N LEU A 32 0.02 -6.84 3.13
CA LEU A 32 -1.02 -6.19 2.31
C LEU A 32 -2.42 -6.76 2.57
N LEU A 33 -2.53 -8.07 2.81
CA LEU A 33 -3.81 -8.68 3.17
C LEU A 33 -4.28 -8.18 4.54
N ASP A 34 -3.38 -8.07 5.51
CA ASP A 34 -3.70 -7.56 6.83
C ASP A 34 -4.12 -6.08 6.77
N ALA A 35 -3.49 -5.27 5.92
CA ALA A 35 -3.85 -3.86 5.70
C ALA A 35 -5.28 -3.65 5.17
N MET A 36 -5.90 -4.67 4.55
CA MET A 36 -7.31 -4.62 4.16
C MET A 36 -8.26 -4.80 5.37
N THR A 37 -7.75 -5.17 6.54
CA THR A 37 -8.54 -5.31 7.76
C THR A 37 -8.78 -3.94 8.40
N PRO A 38 -10.04 -3.51 8.57
CA PRO A 38 -10.34 -2.22 9.17
C PRO A 38 -9.72 -2.07 10.56
N GLY A 39 -9.02 -0.95 10.79
CA GLY A 39 -8.38 -0.64 12.08
C GLY A 39 -7.03 -1.33 12.31
N TYR A 40 -6.56 -2.17 11.38
CA TYR A 40 -5.20 -2.68 11.39
C TYR A 40 -4.28 -1.76 10.58
N GLN A 41 -3.09 -1.48 11.11
CA GLN A 41 -2.08 -0.67 10.43
C GLN A 41 -0.86 -1.56 10.18
N ALA A 42 -0.65 -1.94 8.92
CA ALA A 42 0.53 -2.70 8.52
C ALA A 42 1.74 -1.75 8.37
N GLU A 43 2.88 -2.17 8.90
CA GLU A 43 4.16 -1.44 8.76
C GLU A 43 4.94 -2.00 7.57
N PHE A 44 5.47 -1.09 6.75
CA PHE A 44 6.27 -1.42 5.58
C PHE A 44 7.61 -0.69 5.63
N ASP A 45 8.67 -1.41 5.30
CA ASP A 45 10.00 -0.84 5.10
C ASP A 45 10.01 0.00 3.80
N PRO A 46 10.97 0.91 3.57
CA PRO A 46 10.97 1.75 2.36
C PRO A 46 10.88 0.95 1.04
N ASP A 47 11.66 -0.14 0.94
CA ASP A 47 11.67 -1.01 -0.24
C ASP A 47 10.35 -1.79 -0.40
N GLU A 48 9.70 -2.14 0.71
CA GLU A 48 8.40 -2.82 0.72
C GLU A 48 7.27 -1.84 0.37
N ALA A 49 7.35 -0.61 0.86
CA ALA A 49 6.39 0.46 0.59
C ALA A 49 6.37 0.80 -0.90
N GLU A 50 7.53 0.92 -1.55
CA GLU A 50 7.62 1.10 -3.00
C GLU A 50 6.96 -0.06 -3.77
N GLN A 51 7.22 -1.31 -3.34
CA GLN A 51 6.61 -2.50 -3.95
C GLN A 51 5.11 -2.61 -3.70
N ALA A 52 4.63 -2.15 -2.55
CA ALA A 52 3.22 -2.06 -2.19
C ALA A 52 2.48 -0.97 -3.00
N GLY A 53 3.20 -0.14 -3.76
CA GLY A 53 2.63 1.00 -4.46
C GLY A 53 2.31 2.16 -3.50
N ALA A 54 2.99 2.24 -2.35
CA ALA A 54 2.95 3.43 -1.51
C ALA A 54 3.71 4.54 -2.25
N PHE A 55 2.99 5.37 -2.98
CA PHE A 55 3.55 6.56 -3.60
C PHE A 55 3.91 7.57 -2.51
N ILE A 56 5.07 8.23 -2.66
CA ILE A 56 5.32 9.50 -1.97
C ILE A 56 4.57 10.57 -2.76
N GLU A 57 3.25 10.52 -2.69
CA GLU A 57 2.40 11.61 -3.12
C GLU A 57 2.21 12.52 -1.92
N ASP A 58 2.44 13.81 -2.13
CA ASP A 58 1.94 14.80 -1.18
C ASP A 58 0.44 14.55 -1.02
N ALA A 59 -0.09 14.71 0.20
CA ALA A 59 -1.51 14.48 0.42
C ALA A 59 -2.30 15.26 -0.64
N LEU A 60 -3.29 14.62 -1.26
CA LEU A 60 -4.10 15.26 -2.27
C LEU A 60 -4.59 16.61 -1.72
N SER A 61 -4.39 17.68 -2.48
CA SER A 61 -4.78 19.01 -2.00
C SER A 61 -6.29 19.00 -1.71
N GLU A 62 -6.75 19.79 -0.74
CA GLU A 62 -8.19 19.86 -0.40
C GLU A 62 -9.05 20.16 -1.65
N GLN A 63 -8.49 20.95 -2.58
CA GLN A 63 -9.13 21.26 -3.84
C GLN A 63 -9.21 20.04 -4.76
N ASP A 64 -8.10 19.33 -4.99
CA ASP A 64 -8.07 18.14 -5.86
C ASP A 64 -8.93 17.00 -5.29
N ALA A 65 -9.02 16.89 -3.96
CA ALA A 65 -9.88 15.94 -3.27
C ALA A 65 -11.36 16.24 -3.50
N ALA A 66 -11.76 17.51 -3.44
CA ALA A 66 -13.13 17.94 -3.71
C ALA A 66 -13.52 17.78 -5.19
N GLU A 67 -12.57 17.98 -6.12
CA GLU A 67 -12.81 17.82 -7.56
C GLU A 67 -12.97 16.34 -7.99
N SER A 68 -12.43 15.40 -7.20
CA SER A 68 -12.52 13.95 -7.45
C SER A 68 -13.89 13.34 -7.10
N ASP A 69 -14.79 14.13 -6.51
CA ASP A 69 -16.07 13.70 -5.95
C ASP A 69 -17.18 13.51 -7.01
N ILE A 70 -16.79 12.99 -8.19
CA ILE A 70 -17.59 12.98 -9.42
C ILE A 70 -18.84 12.08 -9.32
N ASP A 71 -18.81 11.07 -8.46
CA ASP A 71 -19.90 10.11 -8.26
C ASP A 71 -20.80 10.48 -7.06
N LEU A 72 -20.49 11.55 -6.31
CA LEU A 72 -21.22 11.95 -5.11
C LEU A 72 -22.41 12.88 -5.43
N VAL A 73 -23.26 12.44 -6.35
CA VAL A 73 -24.44 13.20 -6.79
C VAL A 73 -25.56 13.33 -5.73
N ASP A 74 -25.41 12.79 -4.51
CA ASP A 74 -26.49 12.80 -3.50
C ASP A 74 -26.08 12.94 -2.01
N ALA A 75 -24.80 12.92 -1.63
CA ALA A 75 -24.43 12.89 -0.21
C ALA A 75 -24.17 14.26 0.45
N THR A 76 -24.08 15.35 -0.33
CA THR A 76 -23.69 16.69 0.18
C THR A 76 -24.85 17.68 0.29
N ALA A 77 -26.10 17.22 0.20
CA ALA A 77 -27.26 18.08 0.49
C ALA A 77 -27.07 18.73 1.88
N PRO A 78 -26.89 20.06 1.97
CA PRO A 78 -26.63 20.70 3.25
C PRO A 78 -27.87 20.50 4.11
N ALA A 79 -27.68 19.94 5.31
CA ALA A 79 -28.72 19.93 6.33
C ALA A 79 -29.12 21.38 6.60
N ALA A 80 -30.17 21.83 5.91
CA ALA A 80 -30.80 23.12 6.11
C ALA A 80 -31.37 23.13 7.52
N THR A 81 -30.53 23.52 8.49
CA THR A 81 -30.94 23.73 9.86
C THR A 81 -31.79 25.00 9.86
N THR A 82 -33.09 24.77 9.78
CA THR A 82 -34.14 25.76 9.87
C THR A 82 -33.90 26.68 11.07
N THR A 83 -33.54 27.94 10.80
CA THR A 83 -33.67 29.02 11.77
C THR A 83 -35.16 29.24 12.01
N THR A 84 -35.70 28.59 13.03
CA THR A 84 -37.03 28.91 13.57
C THR A 84 -36.90 30.16 14.42
N LYS A 85 -37.16 31.32 13.81
CA LYS A 85 -37.44 32.57 14.51
C LYS A 85 -38.78 32.43 15.25
N ALA A 86 -38.75 32.04 16.52
CA ALA A 86 -39.92 32.08 17.39
C ALA A 86 -40.30 33.55 17.66
N ARG A 87 -41.35 34.03 17.00
CA ARG A 87 -42.13 35.19 17.45
C ARG A 87 -43.06 34.74 18.57
N ARG A 88 -42.90 35.27 19.78
CA ARG A 88 -44.00 35.76 20.61
C ARG A 88 -43.50 36.70 21.69
#